data_AF-V4PP36-F1
#
_entry.id   AF-V4PP36-F1
#
_cell.length_a   1.000
_cell.length_b   1.000
_cell.length_c   1.000
_cell.angle_alpha   90.00
_cell.angle_beta   90.00
_cell.angle_gamma   90.00
#
_symmetry.space_group_name_H-M   'P 1'
#
loop_
_entity.id
_entity.type
_entity.pdbx_description
1 polymer ?
#
loop_
_entity_poly.entity_id
_entity_poly.type
_entity_poly.pdbx_seq_one_letter_code
_entity_poly.pdbx_strand_id
1 'polypeptide(L)'
;MDRKLPPEVARDKDAILKEANGLLKDPGKRRLLGNVLTLGGLSLATGILIRDEQSVKKILQRISRFNDGAQAALFDPNDMAPEYPRSDISNPFPYNAFYPLAKVPKVDGDSFRLQLAGKIADKRPWDLPALYALPQVSQVTRHICVEGWSAIGEWGGVVFSDFLKRIGADTTCKYVGFKCADGYHTSIDMPTALHAQTILAFTFRGHTLPTWYGYPMKLRMPTKLGYKNPKHITEIFVTNDHPGGFWEDQGYNWFGGS
;
A
#
# COMPACT_ATOMS: atom_id res chain seq x y z
N MET A 1 23.81 45.13 -4.58
CA MET A 1 24.92 44.33 -5.15
C MET A 1 24.34 42.95 -5.45
N ASP A 2 23.89 42.75 -6.69
CA ASP A 2 23.17 41.55 -7.12
C ASP A 2 24.08 40.32 -7.03
N ARG A 3 23.78 39.41 -6.09
CA ARG A 3 24.40 38.09 -6.08
C ARG A 3 23.78 37.26 -7.19
N LYS A 4 24.47 37.16 -8.33
CA LYS A 4 24.14 36.20 -9.37
C LYS A 4 24.20 34.78 -8.80
N LEU A 5 23.14 34.02 -9.03
CA LEU A 5 23.04 32.62 -8.65
C LEU A 5 24.15 31.81 -9.34
N PRO A 6 24.69 30.76 -8.69
CA PRO A 6 25.64 29.85 -9.33
C PRO A 6 25.08 29.26 -10.63
N PRO A 7 25.90 29.05 -11.69
CA PRO A 7 25.42 28.62 -13.02
C PRO A 7 24.64 27.30 -13.01
N GLU A 8 24.98 26.39 -12.11
CA GLU A 8 24.32 25.10 -11.94
C GLU A 8 22.89 25.27 -11.40
N VAL A 9 22.71 26.17 -10.42
CA VAL A 9 21.40 26.53 -9.83
C VAL A 9 20.52 27.29 -10.84
N ALA A 10 21.12 28.10 -11.71
CA ALA A 10 20.40 28.79 -12.78
C ALA A 10 19.87 27.82 -13.84
N ARG A 11 20.64 26.78 -14.18
CA ARG A 11 20.26 25.75 -15.14
C ARG A 11 19.09 24.89 -14.63
N ASP A 12 19.11 24.56 -13.34
CA ASP A 12 18.01 23.84 -12.70
C ASP A 12 16.73 24.69 -12.64
N LYS A 13 16.87 26.00 -12.38
CA LYS A 13 15.73 26.93 -12.41
C LYS A 13 15.04 26.94 -13.78
N ASP A 14 15.80 27.01 -14.87
CA ASP A 14 15.24 27.07 -16.22
C ASP A 14 14.61 25.73 -16.63
N ALA A 15 15.18 24.59 -16.18
CA ALA A 15 14.60 23.27 -16.37
C ALA A 15 13.26 23.12 -15.61
N ILE A 16 13.23 23.53 -14.34
CA ILE A 16 12.02 23.52 -13.49
C ILE A 16 10.94 24.42 -14.10
N LEU A 17 11.30 25.61 -14.59
CA LEU A 17 10.34 26.53 -15.23
C LEU A 17 9.80 25.98 -16.56
N LYS A 18 10.62 25.27 -17.33
CA LYS A 18 10.20 24.63 -18.59
C LYS A 18 9.25 23.47 -18.34
N GLU A 19 9.52 22.66 -17.33
CA GLU A 19 8.68 21.54 -16.92
C GLU A 19 7.36 22.01 -16.31
N ALA A 20 7.41 23.02 -15.44
CA ALA A 20 6.22 23.69 -14.89
C ALA A 20 5.34 24.29 -16.00
N ASN A 21 5.94 24.92 -17.02
CA ASN A 21 5.21 25.44 -18.17
C ASN A 21 4.58 24.35 -19.05
N GLY A 22 5.21 23.17 -19.15
CA GLY A 22 4.64 22.01 -19.84
C GLY A 22 3.41 21.47 -19.11
N LEU A 23 3.48 21.39 -17.79
CA LEU A 23 2.41 20.91 -16.91
C LEU A 23 1.19 21.86 -16.85
N LEU A 24 1.43 23.18 -16.96
CA LEU A 24 0.37 24.21 -16.90
C LEU A 24 -0.47 24.36 -18.18
N LYS A 25 -0.06 23.73 -19.30
CA LYS A 25 -0.78 23.81 -20.59
C LYS A 25 -1.95 22.83 -20.70
N ASP A 26 -1.97 21.78 -19.88
CA ASP A 26 -3.03 20.77 -19.87
C ASP A 26 -4.16 21.20 -18.90
N PRO A 27 -5.40 21.45 -19.37
CA PRO A 27 -6.49 21.95 -18.54
C PRO A 27 -6.87 21.05 -17.35
N GLY A 28 -6.74 19.72 -17.50
CA GLY A 28 -7.03 18.75 -16.44
C GLY A 28 -5.94 18.77 -15.37
N LYS A 29 -4.67 18.82 -15.79
CA LYS A 29 -3.53 18.96 -14.88
C LYS A 29 -3.47 20.34 -14.24
N ARG A 30 -3.94 21.39 -14.92
CA ARG A 30 -4.02 22.77 -14.42
C ARG A 30 -5.06 22.93 -13.30
N ARG A 31 -6.14 22.17 -13.32
CA ARG A 31 -7.15 22.14 -12.23
C ARG A 31 -6.65 21.36 -11.02
N LEU A 32 -5.90 20.27 -11.25
CA LEU A 32 -5.21 19.52 -10.20
C LEU A 32 -4.07 20.35 -9.57
N LEU A 33 -3.23 20.99 -10.39
CA LEU A 33 -2.17 21.92 -9.97
C LEU A 33 -2.74 23.17 -9.30
N GLY A 34 -3.87 23.72 -9.77
CA GLY A 34 -4.53 24.86 -9.12
C GLY A 34 -4.92 24.56 -7.68
N ASN A 35 -5.31 23.33 -7.37
CA ASN A 35 -5.68 22.89 -6.03
C ASN A 35 -4.47 22.38 -5.20
N VAL A 36 -3.44 21.83 -5.85
CA VAL A 36 -2.20 21.35 -5.21
C VAL A 36 -1.24 22.50 -4.88
N LEU A 37 -1.11 23.50 -5.77
CA LEU A 37 -0.28 24.70 -5.56
C LEU A 37 -0.83 25.61 -4.46
N THR A 38 -2.13 25.60 -4.20
CA THR A 38 -2.73 26.39 -3.12
C THR A 38 -2.47 25.84 -1.71
N LEU A 39 -2.06 24.58 -1.55
CA LEU A 39 -1.74 24.02 -0.23
C LEU A 39 -0.24 23.72 -0.06
N GLY A 40 0.40 23.08 -1.04
CA GLY A 40 1.84 22.80 -0.99
C GLY A 40 2.72 23.98 -1.38
N GLY A 41 2.29 24.76 -2.38
CA GLY A 41 3.01 25.95 -2.84
C GLY A 41 2.95 27.11 -1.84
N LEU A 42 1.82 27.30 -1.16
CA LEU A 42 1.69 28.33 -0.12
C LEU A 42 2.56 28.03 1.12
N SER A 43 2.80 26.75 1.47
CA SER A 43 3.70 26.40 2.57
C SER A 43 5.19 26.61 2.26
N LEU A 44 5.61 26.44 0.99
CA LEU A 44 7.00 26.67 0.57
C LEU A 44 7.28 28.15 0.26
N ALA A 45 6.27 28.90 -0.19
CA ALA A 45 6.43 30.31 -0.57
C ALA A 45 6.43 31.29 0.62
N THR A 46 5.90 30.90 1.78
CA THR A 46 5.99 31.74 2.98
C THR A 46 7.10 31.23 3.90
N GLY A 47 8.26 31.87 3.90
CA GLY A 47 9.33 31.69 4.89
C GLY A 47 8.92 32.10 6.33
N ILE A 48 7.64 31.97 6.68
CA ILE A 48 6.99 32.50 7.88
C ILE A 48 6.60 31.38 8.87
N LEU A 49 6.66 30.10 8.48
CA LEU A 49 6.14 28.99 9.30
C LEU A 49 7.17 27.97 9.80
N ILE A 50 8.44 28.07 9.38
CA ILE A 50 9.50 27.16 9.85
C ILE A 50 10.15 27.81 11.08
N ARG A 51 9.57 27.57 12.25
CA ARG A 51 10.11 28.04 13.53
C ARG A 51 10.85 26.94 14.31
N ASP A 52 10.46 25.68 14.09
CA ASP A 52 10.99 24.50 14.78
C ASP A 52 10.61 23.20 14.05
N GLU A 53 11.24 22.08 14.44
CA GLU A 53 11.02 20.74 13.87
C GLU A 53 9.56 20.25 14.02
N GLN A 54 8.88 20.59 15.12
CA GLN A 54 7.50 20.17 15.36
C GLN A 54 6.54 20.86 14.38
N SER A 55 6.80 22.13 14.07
CA SER A 55 6.05 22.90 13.08
C SER A 55 6.20 22.30 11.68
N VAL A 56 7.42 21.88 11.30
CA VAL A 56 7.67 21.17 10.03
C VAL A 56 6.93 19.83 10.01
N LYS A 57 7.04 19.03 11.07
CA LYS A 57 6.36 17.73 11.17
C LYS A 57 4.83 17.87 11.03
N LYS A 58 4.22 18.88 11.66
CA LYS A 58 2.78 19.15 11.54
C LYS A 58 2.37 19.51 10.12
N ILE A 59 3.18 20.29 9.39
CA ILE A 59 2.92 20.64 8.00
C ILE A 59 2.99 19.39 7.11
N LEU A 60 4.06 18.60 7.25
CA LEU A 60 4.23 17.36 6.48
C LEU A 60 3.09 16.38 6.73
N GLN A 61 2.65 16.22 7.99
CA GLN A 61 1.50 15.39 8.34
C GLN A 61 0.19 15.89 7.70
N ARG A 62 -0.02 17.21 7.61
CA ARG A 62 -1.20 17.76 6.92
C ARG A 62 -1.16 17.49 5.42
N ILE A 63 0.00 17.65 4.79
CA ILE A 63 0.19 17.35 3.36
C ILE A 63 -0.03 15.86 3.10
N SER A 64 0.53 14.98 3.94
CA SER A 64 0.36 13.53 3.85
C SER A 64 -1.13 13.14 3.94
N ARG A 65 -1.87 13.64 4.93
CA ARG A 65 -3.32 13.40 5.06
C ARG A 65 -4.12 13.94 3.88
N PHE A 66 -3.74 15.09 3.34
CA PHE A 66 -4.37 15.63 2.14
C PHE A 66 -4.13 14.70 0.94
N ASN A 67 -2.90 14.23 0.76
CA ASN A 67 -2.55 13.28 -0.28
C ASN A 67 -3.30 11.96 -0.13
N ASP A 68 -3.43 11.43 1.09
CA ASP A 68 -4.23 10.23 1.37
C ASP A 68 -5.70 10.43 0.96
N GLY A 69 -6.30 11.57 1.33
CA GLY A 69 -7.67 11.89 0.94
C GLY A 69 -7.85 12.05 -0.57
N ALA A 70 -6.88 12.68 -1.25
CA ALA A 70 -6.91 12.85 -2.70
C ALA A 70 -6.76 11.50 -3.43
N GLN A 71 -5.84 10.64 -2.99
CA GLN A 71 -5.66 9.30 -3.58
C GLN A 71 -6.89 8.43 -3.35
N ALA A 72 -7.49 8.49 -2.15
CA ALA A 72 -8.74 7.78 -1.86
C ALA A 72 -9.90 8.25 -2.74
N ALA A 73 -9.99 9.56 -3.02
CA ALA A 73 -11.03 10.11 -3.88
C ALA A 73 -10.84 9.77 -5.38
N LEU A 74 -9.59 9.54 -5.80
CA LEU A 74 -9.26 9.16 -7.18
C LEU A 74 -9.32 7.65 -7.42
N PHE A 75 -9.31 6.84 -6.37
CA PHE A 75 -9.33 5.39 -6.48
C PHE A 75 -10.70 4.90 -6.95
N ASP A 76 -10.72 4.23 -8.10
CA ASP A 76 -11.87 3.49 -8.60
C ASP A 76 -11.72 2.02 -8.20
N PRO A 77 -12.62 1.46 -7.37
CA PRO A 77 -12.55 0.06 -6.97
C PRO A 77 -12.82 -0.93 -8.12
N ASN A 78 -13.20 -0.45 -9.31
CA ASN A 78 -13.40 -1.26 -10.51
C ASN A 78 -12.23 -1.17 -11.51
N ASP A 79 -11.26 -0.27 -11.28
CA ASP A 79 -10.11 -0.13 -12.17
C ASP A 79 -9.06 -1.19 -11.86
N MET A 80 -8.79 -2.06 -12.83
CA MET A 80 -7.94 -3.21 -12.66
C MET A 80 -6.48 -2.84 -12.94
N ALA A 81 -5.58 -3.21 -12.03
CA ALA A 81 -4.16 -3.13 -12.32
C ALA A 81 -3.81 -4.06 -13.50
N PRO A 82 -2.85 -3.65 -14.36
CA PRO A 82 -2.47 -4.45 -15.51
C PRO A 82 -2.01 -5.85 -15.12
N GLU A 83 -2.46 -6.84 -15.89
CA GLU A 83 -1.93 -8.19 -15.85
C GLU A 83 -0.92 -8.41 -16.97
N TYR A 84 0.08 -9.23 -16.68
CA TYR A 84 1.24 -9.45 -17.55
C TYR A 84 1.34 -10.92 -17.96
N PRO A 85 1.94 -11.24 -19.13
CA PRO A 85 2.23 -12.63 -19.46
C PRO A 85 3.27 -13.21 -18.48
N ARG A 86 3.22 -14.54 -18.27
CA ARG A 86 4.17 -15.24 -17.39
C ARG A 86 5.64 -15.09 -17.80
N SER A 87 5.91 -14.78 -19.07
CA SER A 87 7.24 -14.46 -19.58
C SER A 87 7.87 -13.24 -18.91
N ASP A 88 7.06 -12.35 -18.35
CA ASP A 88 7.52 -11.09 -17.76
C ASP A 88 7.81 -11.22 -16.26
N ILE A 89 7.57 -12.40 -15.67
CA ILE A 89 7.82 -12.66 -14.25
C ILE A 89 9.30 -12.44 -13.96
N SER A 90 9.57 -11.56 -12.99
CA SER A 90 10.93 -11.21 -12.59
C SER A 90 11.62 -12.41 -11.94
N ASN A 91 12.87 -12.67 -12.35
CA ASN A 91 13.69 -13.74 -11.79
C ASN A 91 15.14 -13.26 -11.59
N PRO A 92 15.61 -13.07 -10.34
CA PRO A 92 14.87 -13.30 -9.09
C PRO A 92 13.75 -12.26 -8.87
N PHE A 93 12.72 -12.64 -8.13
CA PHE A 93 11.75 -11.68 -7.58
C PHE A 93 12.33 -11.06 -6.29
N PRO A 94 12.37 -9.73 -6.13
CA PRO A 94 13.07 -9.09 -5.01
C PRO A 94 12.52 -9.48 -3.64
N TYR A 95 13.40 -9.63 -2.66
CA TYR A 95 13.04 -9.74 -1.25
C TYR A 95 12.79 -8.36 -0.67
N ASN A 96 11.71 -8.20 0.10
CA ASN A 96 11.38 -6.94 0.77
C ASN A 96 10.90 -7.20 2.21
N ALA A 97 11.51 -6.55 3.19
CA ALA A 97 11.09 -6.54 4.59
C ALA A 97 11.86 -5.46 5.35
N PHE A 98 11.34 -5.04 6.51
CA PHE A 98 12.06 -4.17 7.45
C PHE A 98 13.13 -4.92 8.28
N TYR A 99 13.42 -6.17 7.91
CA TYR A 99 14.40 -7.05 8.55
C TYR A 99 15.17 -7.89 7.51
N PRO A 100 16.41 -8.31 7.83
CA PRO A 100 17.20 -9.16 6.94
C PRO A 100 16.61 -10.57 6.82
N LEU A 101 16.94 -11.28 5.75
CA LEU A 101 16.41 -12.62 5.43
C LEU A 101 16.60 -13.64 6.59
N ALA A 102 17.68 -13.53 7.35
CA ALA A 102 17.95 -14.39 8.52
C ALA A 102 16.93 -14.24 9.66
N LYS A 103 16.12 -13.17 9.66
CA LYS A 103 15.10 -12.88 10.68
C LYS A 103 13.68 -13.14 10.20
N VAL A 104 13.50 -13.76 9.02
CA VAL A 104 12.17 -14.17 8.53
C VAL A 104 11.51 -15.06 9.58
N PRO A 105 10.27 -14.74 10.03
CA PRO A 105 9.59 -15.55 11.03
C PRO A 105 9.30 -16.94 10.47
N LYS A 106 9.44 -17.95 11.33
CA LYS A 106 9.03 -19.32 11.03
C LYS A 106 7.64 -19.53 11.61
N VAL A 107 6.65 -19.64 10.75
CA VAL A 107 5.28 -19.99 11.13
C VAL A 107 5.11 -21.49 10.90
N ASP A 108 4.70 -22.22 11.93
CA ASP A 108 4.31 -23.63 11.81
C ASP A 108 2.91 -23.72 11.20
N GLY A 109 2.80 -24.38 10.05
CA GLY A 109 1.54 -24.50 9.31
C GLY A 109 0.49 -25.39 9.99
N ASP A 110 0.93 -26.40 10.74
CA ASP A 110 0.03 -27.41 11.32
C ASP A 110 -0.74 -26.81 12.52
N SER A 111 -0.03 -26.03 13.33
CA SER A 111 -0.59 -25.31 14.47
C SER A 111 -1.16 -23.93 14.12
N PHE A 112 -0.96 -23.43 12.90
CA PHE A 112 -1.41 -22.10 12.50
C PHE A 112 -2.93 -21.96 12.60
N ARG A 113 -3.37 -20.84 13.20
CA ARG A 113 -4.79 -20.46 13.27
C ARG A 113 -4.93 -18.96 13.00
N LEU A 114 -5.51 -18.59 11.86
CA LEU A 114 -5.84 -17.22 11.52
C LEU A 114 -6.94 -16.72 12.47
N GLN A 115 -6.63 -15.67 13.22
CA GLN A 115 -7.56 -15.04 14.14
C GLN A 115 -8.42 -13.99 13.42
N LEU A 116 -9.68 -13.86 13.83
CA LEU A 116 -10.63 -12.91 13.28
C LEU A 116 -11.21 -12.06 14.41
N ALA A 117 -11.25 -10.74 14.24
CA ALA A 117 -11.71 -9.82 15.28
C ALA A 117 -12.51 -8.62 14.75
N GLY A 118 -13.00 -7.78 15.66
CA GLY A 118 -13.78 -6.60 15.32
C GLY A 118 -15.18 -6.93 14.77
N LYS A 119 -15.60 -6.21 13.74
CA LYS A 119 -16.94 -6.26 13.11
C LYS A 119 -17.06 -7.42 12.12
N ILE A 120 -16.77 -8.62 12.61
CA ILE A 120 -16.87 -9.90 11.88
C ILE A 120 -17.87 -10.80 12.63
N ALA A 121 -18.83 -11.41 11.92
CA ALA A 121 -19.85 -12.27 12.53
C ALA A 121 -19.27 -13.62 12.98
N ASP A 122 -18.61 -14.36 12.09
CA ASP A 122 -17.96 -15.63 12.40
C ASP A 122 -16.48 -15.42 12.70
N LYS A 123 -16.13 -15.42 14.00
CA LYS A 123 -14.76 -15.22 14.47
C LYS A 123 -14.03 -16.53 14.77
N ARG A 124 -14.55 -17.67 14.34
CA ARG A 124 -13.85 -18.95 14.55
C ARG A 124 -12.49 -18.90 13.83
N PRO A 125 -11.40 -19.32 14.49
CA PRO A 125 -10.11 -19.34 13.86
C PRO A 125 -10.06 -20.29 12.66
N TRP A 126 -9.37 -19.89 11.60
CA TRP A 126 -9.20 -20.69 10.39
C TRP A 126 -7.85 -21.39 10.38
N ASP A 127 -7.84 -22.69 10.06
CA ASP A 127 -6.61 -23.41 9.73
C ASP A 127 -6.26 -23.25 8.24
N LEU A 128 -5.03 -23.63 7.88
CA LEU A 128 -4.56 -23.53 6.51
C LEU A 128 -5.31 -24.44 5.53
N PRO A 129 -5.62 -25.72 5.85
CA PRO A 129 -6.40 -26.57 4.96
C PRO A 129 -7.75 -25.96 4.57
N ALA A 130 -8.48 -25.37 5.52
CA ALA A 130 -9.76 -24.72 5.23
C ALA A 130 -9.60 -23.49 4.34
N LEU A 131 -8.54 -22.70 4.52
CA LEU A 131 -8.24 -21.54 3.67
C LEU A 131 -7.85 -21.95 2.25
N TYR A 132 -7.05 -23.00 2.10
CA TYR A 132 -6.60 -23.49 0.79
C TYR A 132 -7.72 -24.18 0.00
N ALA A 133 -8.74 -24.71 0.68
CA ALA A 133 -9.92 -25.30 0.06
C ALA A 133 -10.90 -24.28 -0.53
N LEU A 134 -10.74 -22.99 -0.23
CA LEU A 134 -11.55 -21.93 -0.84
C LEU A 134 -11.22 -21.77 -2.33
N PRO A 135 -12.15 -21.23 -3.14
CA PRO A 135 -11.90 -20.96 -4.56
C PRO A 135 -10.65 -20.09 -4.77
N GLN A 136 -9.72 -20.59 -5.57
CA GLN A 136 -8.45 -19.94 -5.85
C GLN A 136 -8.49 -19.21 -7.20
N VAL A 137 -7.83 -18.06 -7.25
CA VAL A 137 -7.49 -17.31 -8.46
C VAL A 137 -5.96 -17.17 -8.56
N SER A 138 -5.47 -16.88 -9.76
CA SER A 138 -4.06 -16.51 -9.98
C SER A 138 -4.01 -15.22 -10.77
N GLN A 139 -3.09 -14.33 -10.41
CA GLN A 139 -2.88 -13.05 -11.09
C GLN A 139 -1.37 -12.82 -11.30
N VAL A 140 -0.99 -12.35 -12.49
CA VAL A 140 0.39 -11.95 -12.80
C VAL A 140 0.44 -10.43 -12.80
N THR A 141 0.83 -9.84 -11.68
CA THR A 141 0.74 -8.39 -11.47
C THR A 141 2.05 -7.78 -11.01
N ARG A 142 2.22 -6.49 -11.29
CA ARG A 142 3.38 -5.70 -10.85
C ARG A 142 3.26 -5.36 -9.37
N HIS A 143 4.35 -5.59 -8.64
CA HIS A 143 4.58 -5.10 -7.29
C HIS A 143 5.48 -3.87 -7.36
N ILE A 144 5.05 -2.76 -6.77
CA ILE A 144 5.79 -1.49 -6.75
C ILE A 144 6.24 -1.23 -5.32
N CYS A 145 7.55 -1.17 -5.09
CA CYS A 145 8.09 -0.87 -3.77
C CYS A 145 8.35 0.63 -3.62
N VAL A 146 8.13 1.13 -2.40
CA VAL A 146 8.45 2.51 -2.02
C VAL A 146 9.95 2.82 -2.14
N GLU A 147 10.80 1.79 -2.15
CA GLU A 147 12.25 1.88 -2.33
C GLU A 147 12.69 2.16 -3.79
N GLY A 148 11.73 2.38 -4.70
CA GLY A 148 12.03 2.82 -6.08
C GLY A 148 12.23 1.69 -7.09
N TRP A 149 11.84 0.46 -6.76
CA TRP A 149 11.88 -0.67 -7.69
C TRP A 149 10.48 -1.27 -7.92
N SER A 150 10.32 -1.99 -9.04
CA SER A 150 9.13 -2.80 -9.29
C SER A 150 9.50 -4.17 -9.86
N ALA A 151 8.66 -5.16 -9.62
CA ALA A 151 8.84 -6.53 -10.11
C ALA A 151 7.49 -7.16 -10.44
N ILE A 152 7.46 -8.02 -11.46
CA ILE A 152 6.25 -8.75 -11.85
C ILE A 152 6.29 -10.14 -11.22
N GLY A 153 5.19 -10.54 -10.58
CA GLY A 153 5.07 -11.83 -9.92
C GLY A 153 3.71 -12.47 -10.16
N GLU A 154 3.70 -13.81 -10.21
CA GLU A 154 2.47 -14.60 -10.23
C GLU A 154 2.08 -14.95 -8.79
N TRP A 155 0.92 -14.46 -8.36
CA TRP A 155 0.38 -14.67 -7.02
C TRP A 155 -0.94 -15.41 -7.12
N GLY A 156 -1.09 -16.50 -6.36
CA GLY A 156 -2.32 -17.28 -6.31
C GLY A 156 -2.92 -17.32 -4.91
N GLY A 157 -4.24 -17.26 -4.81
CA GLY A 157 -4.94 -17.09 -3.55
C GLY A 157 -6.44 -16.93 -3.68
N VAL A 158 -7.08 -16.55 -2.58
CA VAL A 158 -8.54 -16.30 -2.52
C VAL A 158 -8.82 -14.82 -2.69
N VAL A 159 -9.84 -14.47 -3.48
CA VAL A 159 -10.33 -13.09 -3.57
C VAL A 159 -10.79 -12.62 -2.19
N PHE A 160 -10.18 -11.55 -1.69
CA PHE A 160 -10.34 -11.15 -0.29
C PHE A 160 -11.78 -10.73 0.02
N SER A 161 -12.46 -10.09 -0.93
CA SER A 161 -13.89 -9.77 -0.80
C SER A 161 -14.75 -11.01 -0.51
N ASP A 162 -14.42 -12.15 -1.11
CA ASP A 162 -15.20 -13.37 -0.94
C ASP A 162 -14.90 -14.03 0.41
N PHE A 163 -13.65 -13.95 0.87
CA PHE A 163 -13.32 -14.33 2.24
C PHE A 163 -14.04 -13.47 3.27
N LEU A 164 -14.06 -12.14 3.09
CA LEU A 164 -14.77 -11.20 3.96
C LEU A 164 -16.28 -11.50 4.02
N LYS A 165 -16.91 -11.75 2.88
CA LYS A 165 -18.33 -12.18 2.84
C LYS A 165 -18.53 -13.49 3.60
N ARG A 166 -17.64 -14.46 3.42
CA ARG A 166 -17.75 -15.80 4.02
C ARG A 166 -17.67 -15.79 5.54
N ILE A 167 -16.86 -14.92 6.12
CA ILE A 167 -16.74 -14.75 7.58
C ILE A 167 -17.80 -13.78 8.15
N GLY A 168 -18.66 -13.21 7.30
CA GLY A 168 -19.67 -12.24 7.70
C GLY A 168 -19.05 -10.93 8.22
N ALA A 169 -18.01 -10.43 7.54
CA ALA A 169 -17.46 -9.10 7.79
C ALA A 169 -18.50 -8.02 7.47
N ASP A 170 -18.62 -7.02 8.34
CA ASP A 170 -19.41 -5.83 8.07
C ASP A 170 -18.67 -4.94 7.05
N THR A 171 -19.00 -5.10 5.77
CA THR A 171 -18.40 -4.36 4.68
C THR A 171 -18.86 -2.90 4.59
N THR A 172 -19.71 -2.43 5.51
CA THR A 172 -20.03 -1.00 5.66
C THR A 172 -19.03 -0.27 6.55
N CYS A 173 -18.17 -1.00 7.26
CA CYS A 173 -17.08 -0.43 8.03
C CYS A 173 -16.01 0.19 7.13
N LYS A 174 -15.26 1.15 7.67
CA LYS A 174 -14.26 1.91 6.91
C LYS A 174 -12.98 1.13 6.62
N TYR A 175 -12.55 0.27 7.53
CA TYR A 175 -11.19 -0.28 7.51
C TYR A 175 -11.14 -1.79 7.78
N VAL A 176 -10.13 -2.41 7.17
CA VAL A 176 -9.66 -3.75 7.52
C VAL A 176 -8.22 -3.63 8.02
N GLY A 177 -7.93 -4.20 9.19
CA GLY A 177 -6.62 -4.20 9.80
C GLY A 177 -6.02 -5.59 9.88
N PHE A 178 -4.68 -5.63 9.94
CA PHE A 178 -3.87 -6.85 9.90
C PHE A 178 -2.80 -6.80 10.99
N LYS A 179 -2.59 -7.93 11.66
CA LYS A 179 -1.40 -8.20 12.48
C LYS A 179 -0.64 -9.38 11.91
N CYS A 180 0.68 -9.35 12.05
CA CYS A 180 1.60 -10.30 11.42
C CYS A 180 2.55 -10.93 12.43
N ALA A 181 3.05 -12.13 12.11
CA ALA A 181 3.95 -12.89 12.98
C ALA A 181 5.31 -12.22 13.21
N ASP A 182 5.73 -11.30 12.32
CA ASP A 182 6.97 -10.52 12.44
C ASP A 182 6.80 -9.21 13.24
N GLY A 183 5.64 -9.00 13.85
CA GLY A 183 5.30 -7.76 14.56
C GLY A 183 4.84 -6.63 13.64
N TYR A 184 4.72 -6.87 12.33
CA TYR A 184 4.15 -5.90 11.40
C TYR A 184 2.65 -5.75 11.59
N HIS A 185 2.16 -4.52 11.50
CA HIS A 185 0.73 -4.20 11.44
C HIS A 185 0.47 -3.20 10.32
N THR A 186 -0.69 -3.29 9.69
CA THR A 186 -1.15 -2.28 8.73
C THR A 186 -2.66 -2.36 8.59
N SER A 187 -3.25 -1.43 7.85
CA SER A 187 -4.67 -1.41 7.55
C SER A 187 -4.94 -0.87 6.16
N ILE A 188 -6.10 -1.16 5.61
CA ILE A 188 -6.56 -0.66 4.31
C ILE A 188 -8.00 -0.17 4.42
N ASP A 189 -8.40 0.69 3.49
CA ASP A 189 -9.80 1.06 3.30
C ASP A 189 -10.62 -0.11 2.76
N MET A 190 -11.89 -0.15 3.12
CA MET A 190 -12.81 -1.20 2.69
C MET A 190 -12.94 -1.31 1.15
N PRO A 191 -12.99 -0.23 0.35
CA PRO A 191 -12.94 -0.34 -1.11
C PRO A 191 -11.72 -1.11 -1.63
N THR A 192 -10.52 -0.84 -1.11
CA THR A 192 -9.33 -1.63 -1.43
C THR A 192 -9.48 -3.09 -1.00
N ALA A 193 -10.04 -3.35 0.18
CA ALA A 193 -10.27 -4.73 0.66
C ALA A 193 -11.24 -5.51 -0.24
N LEU A 194 -12.23 -4.83 -0.82
CA LEU A 194 -13.25 -5.39 -1.70
C LEU A 194 -12.84 -5.45 -3.18
N HIS A 195 -11.72 -4.84 -3.54
CA HIS A 195 -11.22 -4.80 -4.91
C HIS A 195 -10.97 -6.21 -5.47
N ALA A 196 -11.34 -6.45 -6.74
CA ALA A 196 -11.33 -7.78 -7.35
C ALA A 196 -9.92 -8.43 -7.42
N GLN A 197 -8.85 -7.62 -7.48
CA GLN A 197 -7.46 -8.11 -7.46
C GLN A 197 -6.82 -8.10 -6.05
N THR A 198 -7.56 -7.73 -5.00
CA THR A 198 -7.06 -7.91 -3.63
C THR A 198 -7.28 -9.36 -3.22
N ILE A 199 -6.18 -10.10 -3.01
CA ILE A 199 -6.24 -11.52 -2.67
C ILE A 199 -5.47 -11.84 -1.38
N LEU A 200 -5.97 -12.81 -0.62
CA LEU A 200 -5.15 -13.55 0.33
C LEU A 200 -4.33 -14.56 -0.46
N ALA A 201 -3.07 -14.20 -0.72
CA ALA A 201 -2.16 -15.03 -1.50
C ALA A 201 -1.54 -16.13 -0.62
N PHE A 202 -1.58 -17.36 -1.14
CA PHE A 202 -1.02 -18.57 -0.55
C PHE A 202 0.08 -19.19 -1.40
N THR A 203 0.13 -18.83 -2.70
CA THR A 203 1.12 -19.33 -3.64
C THR A 203 1.84 -18.22 -4.39
N PHE A 204 3.08 -18.52 -4.80
CA PHE A 204 3.87 -17.74 -5.73
C PHE A 204 4.38 -18.65 -6.84
N ARG A 205 4.11 -18.30 -8.10
CA ARG A 205 4.42 -19.13 -9.29
C ARG A 205 3.87 -20.57 -9.17
N GLY A 206 2.65 -20.72 -8.64
CA GLY A 206 1.98 -22.01 -8.50
C GLY A 206 2.47 -22.89 -7.34
N HIS A 207 3.47 -22.45 -6.57
CA HIS A 207 3.97 -23.17 -5.41
C HIS A 207 3.57 -22.44 -4.12
N THR A 208 3.39 -23.18 -3.02
CA THR A 208 3.19 -22.60 -1.69
C THR A 208 4.21 -21.51 -1.42
N LEU A 209 3.77 -20.39 -0.84
CA LEU A 209 4.64 -19.27 -0.55
C LEU A 209 5.87 -19.73 0.24
N PRO A 210 7.09 -19.36 -0.20
CA PRO A 210 8.24 -19.51 0.67
C PRO A 210 8.12 -18.54 1.85
N THR A 211 8.83 -18.85 2.94
CA THR A 211 8.78 -18.03 4.17
C THR A 211 9.12 -16.57 3.89
N TRP A 212 10.13 -16.27 3.09
CA TRP A 212 10.55 -14.89 2.80
C TRP A 212 9.52 -14.06 2.00
N TYR A 213 8.55 -14.71 1.34
CA TYR A 213 7.41 -14.04 0.69
C TYR A 213 6.13 -14.07 1.52
N GLY A 214 6.20 -14.50 2.78
CA GLY A 214 5.13 -14.31 3.74
C GLY A 214 4.33 -15.56 4.09
N TYR A 215 4.89 -16.77 3.92
CA TYR A 215 4.25 -17.99 4.42
C TYR A 215 3.70 -17.80 5.86
N PRO A 216 2.45 -18.22 6.16
CA PRO A 216 1.59 -19.03 5.30
C PRO A 216 0.72 -18.22 4.33
N MET A 217 0.60 -16.91 4.55
CA MET A 217 -0.16 -16.04 3.67
C MET A 217 0.31 -14.59 3.72
N LYS A 218 0.13 -13.91 2.59
CA LYS A 218 0.23 -12.45 2.49
C LYS A 218 -1.04 -11.89 1.89
N LEU A 219 -1.32 -10.63 2.16
CA LEU A 219 -2.28 -9.90 1.33
C LEU A 219 -1.54 -9.38 0.10
N ARG A 220 -2.14 -9.56 -1.08
CA ARG A 220 -1.63 -9.03 -2.35
C ARG A 220 -2.63 -8.07 -2.94
N MET A 221 -2.19 -6.83 -3.15
CA MET A 221 -2.97 -5.72 -3.69
C MET A 221 -2.15 -5.00 -4.77
N PRO A 222 -2.40 -5.24 -6.07
CA PRO A 222 -1.62 -4.62 -7.14
C PRO A 222 -1.87 -3.12 -7.29
N THR A 223 -2.95 -2.59 -6.72
CA THR A 223 -3.29 -1.17 -6.70
C THR A 223 -2.60 -0.38 -5.58
N LYS A 224 -1.77 -1.04 -4.75
CA LYS A 224 -1.07 -0.45 -3.61
C LYS A 224 0.43 -0.74 -3.64
N LEU A 225 1.17 0.17 -3.03
CA LEU A 225 2.60 0.04 -2.76
C LEU A 225 2.91 -1.16 -1.86
N GLY A 226 4.14 -1.65 -1.98
CA GLY A 226 4.55 -2.92 -1.38
C GLY A 226 4.44 -2.99 0.14
N TYR A 227 4.62 -1.88 0.85
CA TYR A 227 4.46 -1.86 2.32
C TYR A 227 3.00 -2.07 2.75
N LYS A 228 2.02 -1.76 1.91
CA LYS A 228 0.60 -2.05 2.20
C LYS A 228 0.26 -3.53 2.07
N ASN A 229 1.14 -4.38 1.54
CA ASN A 229 0.91 -5.81 1.29
C ASN A 229 1.49 -6.65 2.46
N PRO A 230 0.80 -6.78 3.62
CA PRO A 230 1.33 -7.48 4.79
C PRO A 230 1.62 -8.94 4.50
N LYS A 231 2.69 -9.45 5.13
CA LYS A 231 3.16 -10.83 5.06
C LYS A 231 2.95 -11.52 6.40
N HIS A 232 2.87 -12.85 6.43
CA HIS A 232 2.77 -13.61 7.68
C HIS A 232 1.54 -13.23 8.52
N ILE A 233 0.39 -13.00 7.88
CA ILE A 233 -0.82 -12.53 8.57
C ILE A 233 -1.28 -13.56 9.60
N THR A 234 -1.51 -13.10 10.82
CA THR A 234 -1.99 -13.91 11.96
C THR A 234 -3.36 -13.47 12.45
N GLU A 235 -3.75 -12.21 12.24
CA GLU A 235 -5.06 -11.68 12.61
C GLU A 235 -5.59 -10.71 11.55
N ILE A 236 -6.89 -10.81 11.26
CA ILE A 236 -7.64 -9.87 10.42
C ILE A 236 -8.80 -9.31 11.25
N PHE A 237 -9.01 -8.00 11.20
CA PHE A 237 -10.12 -7.36 11.91
C PHE A 237 -10.77 -6.25 11.10
N VAL A 238 -12.07 -6.05 11.32
CA VAL A 238 -12.86 -5.01 10.65
C VAL A 238 -13.27 -3.95 11.66
N THR A 239 -13.12 -2.67 11.31
CA THR A 239 -13.38 -1.55 12.23
C THR A 239 -13.72 -0.24 11.51
N ASN A 240 -14.34 0.69 12.24
CA ASN A 240 -14.52 2.09 11.82
C ASN A 240 -13.44 3.02 12.37
N ASP A 241 -12.68 2.56 13.37
CA ASP A 241 -11.60 3.31 13.98
C ASP A 241 -10.33 3.14 13.14
N HIS A 242 -9.65 4.24 12.82
CA HIS A 242 -8.46 4.22 11.98
C HIS A 242 -7.32 3.45 12.66
N PRO A 243 -6.91 2.25 12.19
CA PRO A 243 -5.97 1.41 12.93
C PRO A 243 -4.51 1.86 12.85
N GLY A 244 -4.17 2.72 11.88
CA GLY A 244 -2.78 3.07 11.59
C GLY A 244 -2.05 1.95 10.83
N GLY A 245 -0.75 1.90 11.00
CA GLY A 245 0.10 0.88 10.39
C GLY A 245 1.57 1.15 10.64
N PHE A 246 2.41 0.12 10.57
CA PHE A 246 3.79 0.19 11.01
C PHE A 246 4.58 1.32 10.34
N TRP A 247 4.47 1.49 9.02
CA TRP A 247 5.17 2.58 8.32
C TRP A 247 4.38 3.89 8.37
N GLU A 248 3.06 3.79 8.40
CA GLU A 248 2.13 4.91 8.47
C GLU A 248 2.32 5.70 9.78
N ASP A 249 2.53 4.98 10.88
CA ASP A 249 2.83 5.51 12.21
C ASP A 249 4.22 6.20 12.24
N GLN A 250 5.08 5.88 11.28
CA GLN A 250 6.40 6.50 11.06
C GLN A 250 6.35 7.64 10.03
N GLY A 251 5.16 8.01 9.53
CA GLY A 251 4.95 9.16 8.65
C GLY A 251 4.86 8.82 7.16
N TYR A 252 4.77 7.54 6.79
CA TYR A 252 4.41 7.17 5.43
C TYR A 252 2.93 7.48 5.18
N ASN A 253 2.57 7.73 3.92
CA ASN A 253 1.18 7.93 3.53
C ASN A 253 0.34 6.69 3.90
N TRP A 254 -0.86 6.89 4.43
CA TRP A 254 -1.68 5.77 4.83
C TRP A 254 -2.32 5.06 3.63
N PHE A 255 -2.76 5.80 2.61
CA PHE A 255 -3.45 5.21 1.46
C PHE A 255 -2.52 4.36 0.59
N GLY A 256 -1.32 4.87 0.32
CA GLY A 256 -0.23 4.10 -0.31
C GLY A 256 -0.58 3.51 -1.68
N GLY A 257 -1.26 4.26 -2.55
CA GLY A 257 -1.64 3.82 -3.91
C GLY A 257 -0.48 3.78 -4.90
N SER A 258 -0.63 3.00 -5.97
CA SER A 258 0.39 2.79 -7.01
C SER A 258 -0.16 2.74 -8.43
#